data_AF-A0A183C860-F1
#
_entry.id   AF-A0A183C860-F1
#
_cell.length_a   1.000
_cell.length_b   1.000
_cell.length_c   1.000
_cell.angle_alpha   90.00
_cell.angle_beta   90.00
_cell.angle_gamma   90.00
#
_symmetry.space_group_name_H-M   'P 1'
#
loop_
_entity.id
_entity.type
_entity.pdbx_description
1 polymer ?
#
loop_
_entity_poly.entity_id
_entity_poly.type
_entity_poly.pdbx_seq_one_letter_code
_entity_poly.pdbx_strand_id
1 'polypeptide(L)'
;MDFGQTLDSSSVAGSGPPTFRTSVFKQSSHSLDKYGGCGAGGGNLRRLKTVLVIDKKVQKCLRVREMACQEIEAMAAMLNVNLQLIDFDRLDFGESSTLDKVRESMGQTYNIIIMYSPDLPDDQKTEMQIEALKKTLAHCSLIVYFLSKDDTPTLLSADRSSKFGSHHERYQKILKKGRSDSYGTFSDRIRQALNNVTIEANAHAREKFLSDLRKVRDIESAPEQNKFLERMRTRLDNPDVLSVDTVHQFLLCLRDTQDYDGIISLIDDLERIDQKQITHAQAVRFLYAFALNRRNKNGDRDKALQTVEQIMDSADYQMISPGLALDLWPLFISVVLLDVICLAGRVYKDKFISSNYEDRQALDKAIEWYRKAFKLSPLEYSGINLTTMLRARGEQFENSPELQQIAVVLNSLLGRKGALANMTDYWDVATFFEVSVLAEDYNKACLAAEKMAM
;
A
#
# COMPACT_ATOMS: atom_id res chain seq x y z
N MET A 1 8.85 3.15 39.27
CA MET A 1 8.31 4.43 38.79
C MET A 1 7.51 4.10 37.53
N ASP A 2 6.20 4.23 37.65
CA ASP A 2 5.21 3.83 36.65
C ASP A 2 5.00 4.98 35.66
N PHE A 3 5.34 4.76 34.40
CA PHE A 3 5.04 5.72 33.33
C PHE A 3 4.53 4.94 32.12
N GLY A 4 3.20 4.89 31.98
CA GLY A 4 2.58 4.68 30.68
C GLY A 4 1.26 3.90 30.65
N GLN A 5 0.23 4.26 31.43
CA GLN A 5 -1.17 4.02 31.06
C GLN A 5 -2.10 5.15 31.56
N THR A 6 -2.73 5.84 30.59
CA THR A 6 -4.05 6.50 30.61
C THR A 6 -4.53 7.26 31.86
N LEU A 7 -4.76 8.57 31.66
CA LEU A 7 -5.69 9.38 32.45
C LEU A 7 -7.13 8.86 32.25
N ASP A 8 -7.67 8.20 33.26
CA ASP A 8 -9.12 8.04 33.43
C ASP A 8 -9.58 9.10 34.43
N SER A 9 -10.53 9.94 34.01
CA SER A 9 -11.11 10.98 34.86
C SER A 9 -12.58 10.66 35.13
N SER A 10 -12.87 10.26 36.38
CA SER A 10 -14.20 10.48 36.94
C SER A 10 -14.13 10.62 38.46
N SER A 11 -14.49 11.80 38.95
CA SER A 11 -15.59 11.97 39.92
C SER A 11 -15.64 13.40 40.45
N VAL A 12 -16.72 14.12 40.14
CA VAL A 12 -17.36 15.03 41.08
C VAL A 12 -18.85 14.68 41.11
N ALA A 13 -19.35 14.55 42.34
CA ALA A 13 -20.61 13.93 42.71
C ALA A 13 -21.86 14.78 42.41
N GLY A 14 -23.01 14.10 42.35
CA GLY A 14 -24.25 14.61 42.94
C GLY A 14 -25.49 14.65 42.04
N SER A 15 -26.26 13.56 41.98
CA SER A 15 -27.68 13.50 42.39
C SER A 15 -28.34 12.20 41.92
N GLY A 16 -29.03 11.54 42.84
CA GLY A 16 -29.66 10.22 42.68
C GLY A 16 -30.98 10.21 41.89
N PRO A 17 -31.65 9.03 41.84
CA PRO A 17 -32.25 8.48 40.63
C PRO A 17 -33.75 8.81 40.47
N PRO A 18 -34.34 8.39 39.34
CA PRO A 18 -35.40 7.40 39.49
C PRO A 18 -35.32 6.21 38.52
N THR A 19 -35.92 5.13 39.00
CA THR A 19 -36.12 3.81 38.42
C THR A 19 -37.23 3.76 37.35
N PHE A 20 -37.28 2.61 36.65
CA PHE A 20 -38.42 2.01 35.94
C PHE A 20 -38.80 2.54 34.53
N ARG A 21 -38.60 1.73 33.47
CA ARG A 21 -39.57 0.72 32.96
C ARG A 21 -39.15 0.10 31.62
N THR A 22 -39.33 -1.20 31.55
CA THR A 22 -39.50 -2.05 30.37
C THR A 22 -40.79 -1.70 29.59
N SER A 23 -40.72 -1.54 28.26
CA SER A 23 -41.82 -1.71 27.29
C SER A 23 -41.21 -1.68 25.86
N VAL A 24 -41.20 -2.75 25.06
CA VAL A 24 -42.30 -3.40 24.31
C VAL A 24 -43.02 -2.45 23.31
N PHE A 25 -42.70 -2.64 22.03
CA PHE A 25 -43.43 -2.38 20.76
C PHE A 25 -44.15 -1.03 20.50
N LYS A 26 -43.85 -0.41 19.34
CA LYS A 26 -44.77 -0.41 18.18
C LYS A 26 -44.11 0.01 16.87
N GLN A 27 -44.53 -0.71 15.82
CA GLN A 27 -44.23 -0.52 14.41
C GLN A 27 -44.73 0.83 13.89
N SER A 28 -43.96 1.43 12.97
CA SER A 28 -44.54 2.26 11.91
C SER A 28 -43.81 1.95 10.60
N SER A 29 -44.54 1.25 9.75
CA SER A 29 -44.26 0.84 8.39
C SER A 29 -44.02 2.02 7.45
N HIS A 30 -42.93 1.99 6.69
CA HIS A 30 -42.95 2.44 5.29
C HIS A 30 -42.10 1.50 4.45
N SER A 31 -42.72 1.06 3.36
CA SER A 31 -42.36 -0.06 2.48
C SER A 31 -41.06 0.15 1.72
N LEU A 32 -40.18 -0.85 1.77
CA LEU A 32 -39.21 -1.14 0.72
C LEU A 32 -39.33 -2.63 0.38
N ASP A 33 -40.15 -2.89 -0.63
CA ASP A 33 -40.25 -4.20 -1.25
C ASP A 33 -38.99 -4.50 -2.08
N LYS A 34 -38.55 -5.76 -1.94
CA LYS A 34 -37.68 -6.55 -2.83
C LYS A 34 -36.17 -6.33 -2.74
N TYR A 35 -35.57 -6.95 -1.72
CA TYR A 35 -34.34 -7.72 -1.93
C TYR A 35 -34.61 -9.18 -1.57
N GLY A 36 -34.63 -10.03 -2.59
CA GLY A 36 -34.56 -11.47 -2.46
C GLY A 36 -33.16 -11.95 -2.86
N GLY A 37 -32.63 -12.90 -2.09
CA GLY A 37 -31.59 -13.82 -2.56
C GLY A 37 -30.21 -13.63 -1.94
N CYS A 38 -29.98 -14.26 -0.79
CA CYS A 38 -28.65 -14.74 -0.42
C CYS A 38 -28.13 -15.70 -1.51
N GLY A 39 -26.94 -15.43 -2.04
CA GLY A 39 -26.27 -16.28 -3.03
C GLY A 39 -24.75 -16.07 -2.93
N ALA A 40 -24.05 -17.20 -2.92
CA ALA A 40 -22.63 -17.42 -2.64
C ALA A 40 -21.62 -16.49 -3.35
N GLY A 41 -20.42 -16.46 -2.74
CA GLY A 41 -19.23 -15.72 -3.14
C GLY A 41 -18.93 -15.71 -4.64
N GLY A 42 -18.72 -14.50 -5.13
CA GLY A 42 -18.12 -14.18 -6.42
C GLY A 42 -17.70 -12.72 -6.35
N GLY A 43 -16.42 -12.47 -6.13
CA GLY A 43 -15.87 -11.12 -6.10
C GLY A 43 -16.25 -10.42 -7.40
N ASN A 44 -17.13 -9.43 -7.30
CA ASN A 44 -17.60 -8.66 -8.44
C ASN A 44 -16.51 -7.64 -8.78
N LEU A 45 -15.39 -8.13 -9.35
CA LEU A 45 -14.32 -7.32 -9.88
C LEU A 45 -14.97 -6.38 -10.91
N ARG A 46 -14.95 -5.08 -10.65
CA ARG A 46 -15.47 -4.09 -11.59
C ARG A 46 -14.64 -4.20 -12.87
N ARG A 47 -15.23 -4.78 -13.91
CA ARG A 47 -14.58 -4.90 -15.22
C ARG A 47 -14.33 -3.50 -15.78
N LEU A 48 -13.12 -3.24 -16.27
CA LEU A 48 -12.82 -2.04 -17.06
C LEU A 48 -13.90 -1.94 -18.16
N LYS A 49 -14.57 -0.80 -18.27
CA LYS A 49 -15.51 -0.55 -19.37
C LYS A 49 -14.74 0.08 -20.51
N THR A 50 -14.72 -0.59 -21.65
CA THR A 50 -14.07 -0.10 -22.87
C THR A 50 -15.14 0.04 -23.93
N VAL A 51 -15.14 1.16 -24.63
CA VAL A 51 -16.01 1.39 -25.78
C VAL A 51 -15.18 1.25 -27.04
N LEU A 52 -15.55 0.32 -27.93
CA LEU A 52 -14.95 0.17 -29.25
C LEU A 52 -15.88 0.80 -30.28
N VAL A 53 -15.41 1.86 -30.93
CA VAL A 53 -16.11 2.50 -32.06
C VAL A 53 -15.45 2.02 -33.36
N ILE A 54 -16.20 1.34 -34.22
CA ILE A 54 -15.68 0.85 -35.50
C ILE A 54 -16.78 0.72 -36.56
N ASP A 55 -16.42 1.00 -37.81
CA ASP A 55 -17.27 0.83 -38.99
C ASP A 55 -17.28 -0.63 -39.47
N LYS A 56 -18.43 -1.30 -39.39
CA LYS A 56 -18.65 -2.64 -39.96
C LYS A 56 -19.45 -2.64 -41.27
N LYS A 57 -19.75 -1.49 -41.87
CA LYS A 57 -20.63 -1.40 -43.06
C LYS A 57 -19.91 -1.03 -44.35
N VAL A 58 -18.83 -0.25 -44.31
CA VAL A 58 -18.09 0.11 -45.55
C VAL A 58 -17.38 -1.11 -46.13
N GLN A 59 -17.74 -1.51 -47.36
CA GLN A 59 -17.19 -2.72 -47.98
C GLN A 59 -15.67 -2.69 -48.18
N LYS A 60 -15.08 -1.51 -48.38
CA LYS A 60 -13.63 -1.36 -48.54
C LYS A 60 -12.90 -1.81 -47.27
N CYS A 61 -12.04 -2.83 -47.38
CA CYS A 61 -11.23 -3.38 -46.28
C CYS A 61 -12.06 -3.94 -45.10
N LEU A 62 -13.34 -4.28 -45.33
CA LEU A 62 -14.26 -4.77 -44.30
C LEU A 62 -13.71 -5.99 -43.56
N ARG A 63 -13.24 -6.99 -44.30
CA ARG A 63 -12.65 -8.22 -43.75
C ARG A 63 -11.53 -7.95 -42.75
N VAL A 64 -10.71 -6.92 -42.99
CA VAL A 64 -9.57 -6.58 -42.12
C VAL A 64 -10.05 -5.89 -40.83
N ARG A 65 -11.10 -5.08 -40.91
CA ARG A 65 -11.74 -4.50 -39.71
C ARG A 65 -12.46 -5.56 -38.88
N GLU A 66 -13.11 -6.53 -39.51
CA GLU A 66 -13.72 -7.67 -38.81
C GLU A 66 -12.68 -8.51 -38.06
N MET A 67 -11.53 -8.80 -38.69
CA MET A 67 -10.41 -9.47 -38.01
C MET A 67 -9.92 -8.67 -36.80
N ALA A 68 -9.78 -7.34 -36.94
CA ALA A 68 -9.34 -6.48 -35.84
C ALA A 68 -10.36 -6.46 -34.69
N CYS A 69 -11.67 -6.39 -34.99
CA CYS A 69 -12.73 -6.53 -33.99
C CYS A 69 -12.61 -7.84 -33.22
N GLN A 70 -12.45 -8.96 -33.92
CA GLN A 70 -12.35 -10.28 -33.31
C GLN A 70 -11.14 -10.38 -32.38
N GLU A 71 -9.98 -9.84 -32.79
CA GLU A 71 -8.79 -9.79 -31.92
C GLU A 71 -9.01 -8.92 -30.67
N ILE A 72 -9.67 -7.76 -30.80
CA ILE A 72 -9.99 -6.89 -29.65
C ILE A 72 -11.01 -7.54 -28.71
N GLU A 73 -12.07 -8.16 -29.25
CA GLU A 73 -13.08 -8.88 -28.48
C GLU A 73 -12.45 -10.06 -27.72
N ALA A 74 -11.58 -10.83 -28.38
CA ALA A 74 -10.84 -11.92 -27.75
C ALA A 74 -9.90 -11.43 -26.64
N MET A 75 -9.19 -10.31 -26.85
CA MET A 75 -8.33 -9.72 -25.83
C MET A 75 -9.13 -9.14 -24.66
N ALA A 76 -10.26 -8.48 -24.92
CA ALA A 76 -11.13 -7.97 -23.87
C ALA A 76 -11.69 -9.11 -23.01
N ALA A 77 -12.11 -10.22 -23.63
CA ALA A 77 -12.53 -11.42 -22.91
C ALA A 77 -11.39 -12.01 -22.06
N MET A 78 -10.19 -12.12 -22.62
CA MET A 78 -8.99 -12.64 -21.93
C MET A 78 -8.60 -11.78 -20.73
N LEU A 79 -8.69 -10.46 -20.85
CA LEU A 79 -8.38 -9.49 -19.79
C LEU A 79 -9.56 -9.19 -18.87
N ASN A 80 -10.70 -9.88 -19.04
CA ASN A 80 -11.93 -9.68 -18.27
C ASN A 80 -12.43 -8.21 -18.31
N VAL A 81 -12.22 -7.54 -19.45
CA VAL A 81 -12.66 -6.17 -19.74
C VAL A 81 -14.06 -6.21 -20.35
N ASN A 82 -14.95 -5.33 -19.90
CA ASN A 82 -16.29 -5.17 -20.47
C ASN A 82 -16.22 -4.29 -21.71
N LEU A 83 -16.33 -4.91 -22.88
CA LEU A 83 -16.29 -4.22 -24.17
C LEU A 83 -17.69 -3.89 -24.67
N GLN A 84 -17.98 -2.61 -24.87
CA GLN A 84 -19.17 -2.12 -25.55
C GLN A 84 -18.81 -1.74 -26.99
N LEU A 85 -19.43 -2.40 -27.96
CA LEU A 85 -19.26 -2.05 -29.38
C LEU A 85 -20.26 -0.95 -29.78
N ILE A 86 -19.76 0.08 -30.46
CA ILE A 86 -20.56 1.08 -31.17
C ILE A 86 -20.22 0.95 -32.65
N ASP A 87 -21.17 0.40 -33.41
CA ASP A 87 -21.06 0.37 -34.87
C ASP A 87 -21.31 1.78 -35.43
N PHE A 88 -20.43 2.22 -36.33
CA PHE A 88 -20.41 3.59 -36.81
C PHE A 88 -20.01 3.67 -38.28
N ASP A 89 -20.87 4.16 -39.17
CA ASP A 89 -20.63 4.11 -40.63
C ASP A 89 -19.62 5.14 -41.12
N ARG A 90 -19.87 6.43 -40.87
CA ARG A 90 -19.05 7.54 -41.36
C ARG A 90 -19.09 8.71 -40.38
N LEU A 91 -17.93 9.33 -40.18
CA LEU A 91 -17.77 10.62 -39.50
C LEU A 91 -18.24 11.75 -40.43
N ASP A 92 -19.53 11.71 -40.78
CA ASP A 92 -20.25 12.76 -41.48
C ASP A 92 -21.45 13.23 -40.64
N PHE A 93 -22.12 14.30 -41.07
CA PHE A 93 -23.19 14.95 -40.31
C PHE A 93 -24.54 14.18 -40.34
N GLY A 94 -24.56 12.91 -40.79
CA GLY A 94 -25.78 12.19 -41.17
C GLY A 94 -26.61 11.60 -40.02
N GLU A 95 -26.01 10.84 -39.09
CA GLU A 95 -26.75 10.17 -38.00
C GLU A 95 -26.44 10.78 -36.63
N SER A 96 -27.25 11.76 -36.20
CA SER A 96 -27.04 12.50 -34.94
C SER A 96 -26.96 11.59 -33.69
N SER A 97 -27.78 10.53 -33.61
CA SER A 97 -27.82 9.68 -32.41
C SER A 97 -26.59 8.78 -32.21
N THR A 98 -25.97 8.31 -33.30
CA THR A 98 -24.73 7.53 -33.25
C THR A 98 -23.53 8.45 -33.01
N LEU A 99 -23.53 9.65 -33.64
CA LEU A 99 -22.53 10.69 -33.41
C LEU A 99 -22.47 11.14 -31.95
N ASP A 100 -23.61 11.27 -31.28
CA ASP A 100 -23.65 11.67 -29.87
C ASP A 100 -23.01 10.59 -28.97
N LYS A 101 -23.21 9.30 -29.25
CA LYS A 101 -22.52 8.21 -28.54
C LYS A 101 -21.01 8.21 -28.79
N VAL A 102 -20.57 8.52 -30.02
CA VAL A 102 -19.14 8.66 -30.34
C VAL A 102 -18.55 9.86 -29.60
N ARG A 103 -19.24 11.01 -29.56
CA ARG A 103 -18.82 12.18 -28.79
C ARG A 103 -18.76 11.89 -27.30
N GLU A 104 -19.74 11.18 -26.76
CA GLU A 104 -19.76 10.74 -25.37
C GLU A 104 -18.56 9.82 -25.06
N SER A 105 -18.24 8.87 -25.95
CA SER A 105 -17.06 8.02 -25.78
C SER A 105 -15.74 8.82 -25.77
N MET A 106 -15.64 9.90 -26.55
CA MET A 106 -14.46 10.77 -26.56
C MET A 106 -14.28 11.55 -25.24
N GLY A 107 -15.35 11.72 -24.47
CA GLY A 107 -15.30 12.29 -23.12
C GLY A 107 -14.79 11.32 -22.05
N GLN A 108 -14.58 10.05 -22.39
CA GLN A 108 -14.02 9.06 -21.47
C GLN A 108 -12.50 9.22 -21.33
N THR A 109 -11.95 8.71 -20.23
CA THR A 109 -10.51 8.67 -19.99
C THR A 109 -9.87 7.48 -20.72
N TYR A 110 -8.60 7.65 -21.10
CA TYR A 110 -7.77 6.61 -21.72
C TYR A 110 -8.19 6.17 -23.13
N ASN A 111 -8.51 7.14 -23.98
CA ASN A 111 -8.88 6.89 -25.38
C ASN A 111 -7.71 6.30 -26.20
N ILE A 112 -8.00 5.22 -26.93
CA ILE A 112 -7.08 4.56 -27.85
C ILE A 112 -7.65 4.70 -29.27
N ILE A 113 -6.87 5.29 -30.17
CA ILE A 113 -7.19 5.44 -31.59
C ILE A 113 -6.57 4.25 -32.32
N ILE A 114 -7.37 3.52 -33.08
CA ILE A 114 -6.91 2.40 -33.89
C ILE A 114 -7.13 2.76 -35.37
N MET A 115 -6.06 2.71 -36.17
CA MET A 115 -6.08 3.11 -37.57
C MET A 115 -5.58 1.98 -38.46
N TYR A 116 -6.40 1.58 -39.43
CA TYR A 116 -5.98 0.65 -40.47
C TYR A 116 -5.17 1.37 -41.54
N SER A 117 -4.01 0.83 -41.89
CA SER A 117 -3.20 1.29 -43.01
C SER A 117 -2.95 0.13 -43.99
N PRO A 118 -3.61 0.09 -45.15
CA PRO A 118 -3.42 -0.97 -46.13
C PRO A 118 -2.01 -0.98 -46.75
N ASP A 119 -1.36 0.18 -46.84
CA ASP A 119 -0.14 0.40 -47.65
C ASP A 119 0.96 1.17 -46.89
N LEU A 120 1.45 0.66 -45.76
CA LEU A 120 2.65 1.22 -45.11
C LEU A 120 3.91 0.87 -45.94
N PRO A 121 4.72 1.83 -46.46
CA PRO A 121 4.70 3.29 -46.31
C PRO A 121 4.78 4.07 -47.66
N ASP A 122 3.84 3.87 -48.61
CA ASP A 122 3.85 4.61 -49.89
C ASP A 122 2.64 5.57 -50.07
N ASP A 123 1.70 5.61 -49.11
CA ASP A 123 0.55 6.53 -49.17
C ASP A 123 0.79 7.81 -48.34
N GLN A 124 1.25 8.86 -49.01
CA GLN A 124 1.45 10.21 -48.45
C GLN A 124 0.21 10.74 -47.72
N LYS A 125 -0.99 10.32 -48.15
CA LYS A 125 -2.26 10.71 -47.52
C LYS A 125 -2.42 10.10 -46.13
N THR A 126 -2.05 8.83 -45.97
CA THR A 126 -2.13 8.12 -44.69
C THR A 126 -1.14 8.69 -43.67
N GLU A 127 0.07 9.05 -44.12
CA GLU A 127 1.07 9.69 -43.25
C GLU A 127 0.60 11.07 -42.74
N MET A 128 0.01 11.89 -43.62
CA MET A 128 -0.61 13.16 -43.24
C MET A 128 -1.75 12.99 -42.21
N GLN A 129 -2.57 11.95 -42.36
CA GLN A 129 -3.65 11.65 -41.41
C GLN A 129 -3.12 11.24 -40.04
N ILE A 130 -2.11 10.37 -40.00
CA ILE A 130 -1.44 9.97 -38.76
C ILE A 130 -0.84 11.20 -38.07
N GLU A 131 -0.16 12.08 -38.81
CA GLU A 131 0.47 13.28 -38.24
C GLU A 131 -0.56 14.30 -37.74
N ALA A 132 -1.67 14.47 -38.44
CA ALA A 132 -2.78 15.29 -37.99
C ALA A 132 -3.38 14.76 -36.68
N LEU A 133 -3.67 13.45 -36.61
CA LEU A 133 -4.20 12.82 -35.39
C LEU A 133 -3.22 12.92 -34.22
N LYS A 134 -1.91 12.77 -34.46
CA LYS A 134 -0.88 12.98 -33.45
C LYS A 134 -0.90 14.40 -32.90
N LYS A 135 -1.09 15.40 -33.76
CA LYS A 135 -1.13 16.82 -33.35
C LYS A 135 -2.41 17.16 -32.60
N THR A 136 -3.56 16.66 -33.05
CA THR A 136 -4.88 17.04 -32.49
C THR A 136 -5.27 16.19 -31.28
N LEU A 137 -4.83 14.93 -31.20
CA LEU A 137 -5.18 13.94 -30.17
C LEU A 137 -3.92 13.37 -29.48
N ALA A 138 -2.92 14.22 -29.22
CA ALA A 138 -1.64 13.82 -28.62
C ALA A 138 -1.75 13.06 -27.28
N HIS A 139 -2.86 13.27 -26.55
CA HIS A 139 -3.17 12.61 -25.28
C HIS A 139 -3.73 11.20 -25.44
N CYS A 140 -4.14 10.80 -26.66
CA CYS A 140 -4.64 9.46 -26.96
C CYS A 140 -3.50 8.54 -27.41
N SER A 141 -3.62 7.24 -27.11
CA SER A 141 -2.71 6.24 -27.68
C SER A 141 -3.12 5.93 -29.11
N LEU A 142 -2.20 6.00 -30.07
CA LEU A 142 -2.45 5.63 -31.48
C LEU A 142 -1.84 4.27 -31.80
N ILE A 143 -2.64 3.37 -32.34
CA ILE A 143 -2.25 2.05 -32.83
C ILE A 143 -2.54 1.98 -34.32
N VAL A 144 -1.49 1.87 -35.14
CA VAL A 144 -1.62 1.68 -36.59
C VAL A 144 -1.40 0.20 -36.90
N TYR A 145 -2.35 -0.40 -37.62
CA TYR A 145 -2.32 -1.82 -37.95
C TYR A 145 -2.51 -2.08 -39.44
N PHE A 146 -1.99 -3.20 -39.92
CA PHE A 146 -1.99 -3.60 -41.33
C PHE A 146 -2.05 -5.14 -41.47
N LEU A 147 -2.44 -5.62 -42.65
CA LEU A 147 -2.53 -7.05 -42.95
C LEU A 147 -1.17 -7.56 -43.48
N SER A 148 -0.69 -8.69 -42.97
CA SER A 148 0.50 -9.34 -43.53
C SER A 148 0.26 -9.77 -44.98
N LYS A 149 1.33 -9.70 -45.80
CA LYS A 149 1.33 -10.18 -47.19
C LYS A 149 1.77 -11.65 -47.32
N ASP A 150 1.95 -12.36 -46.20
CA ASP A 150 2.33 -13.78 -46.16
C ASP A 150 1.11 -14.70 -46.40
N ASP A 151 1.35 -16.00 -46.61
CA ASP A 151 0.31 -17.02 -46.89
C ASP A 151 -0.78 -17.13 -45.80
N THR A 152 -0.50 -16.65 -44.58
CA THR A 152 -1.46 -16.62 -43.48
C THR A 152 -1.86 -15.17 -43.16
N PRO A 153 -3.16 -14.82 -43.26
CA PRO A 153 -3.63 -13.47 -43.00
C PRO A 153 -3.53 -13.16 -41.50
N THR A 154 -2.52 -12.38 -41.12
CA THR A 154 -2.25 -11.97 -39.74
C THR A 154 -2.20 -10.44 -39.62
N LEU A 155 -2.71 -9.89 -38.53
CA LEU A 155 -2.68 -8.45 -38.28
C LEU A 155 -1.40 -8.05 -37.54
N LEU A 156 -0.71 -7.06 -38.09
CA LEU A 156 0.55 -6.51 -37.57
C LEU A 156 0.36 -5.04 -37.15
N SER A 157 1.19 -4.57 -36.24
CA SER A 157 1.20 -3.19 -35.72
C SER A 157 2.62 -2.62 -35.69
N ALA A 158 2.73 -1.30 -35.91
CA ALA A 158 3.97 -0.53 -35.82
C ALA A 158 3.89 0.58 -34.74
N ASP A 159 5.05 0.97 -34.16
CA ASP A 159 5.14 1.90 -33.02
C ASP A 159 5.19 3.41 -33.36
N ARG A 160 4.95 4.22 -32.31
CA ARG A 160 4.84 5.68 -32.17
C ARG A 160 6.04 6.48 -32.70
N SER A 161 7.23 5.89 -32.85
CA SER A 161 8.50 6.57 -33.14
C SER A 161 9.21 6.14 -34.43
N SER A 162 8.73 5.10 -35.10
CA SER A 162 9.36 4.63 -36.34
C SER A 162 9.09 5.63 -37.47
N LYS A 163 10.13 6.29 -37.98
CA LYS A 163 10.07 6.92 -39.29
C LYS A 163 9.59 5.85 -40.28
N PHE A 164 8.44 6.08 -40.90
CA PHE A 164 7.83 5.19 -41.89
C PHE A 164 8.65 5.24 -43.19
N GLY A 165 9.88 4.73 -43.13
CA GLY A 165 10.79 4.64 -44.26
C GLY A 165 10.54 3.38 -45.09
N SER A 166 10.77 3.49 -46.40
CA SER A 166 10.56 2.50 -47.45
C SER A 166 11.41 1.23 -47.32
N HIS A 167 11.06 0.28 -46.44
CA HIS A 167 11.81 -0.99 -46.40
C HIS A 167 10.94 -2.23 -46.16
N HIS A 168 10.12 -2.60 -47.16
CA HIS A 168 9.33 -3.83 -47.22
C HIS A 168 10.12 -5.09 -46.77
N GLU A 169 11.40 -5.20 -47.15
CA GLU A 169 12.29 -6.34 -46.85
C GLU A 169 12.83 -6.37 -45.40
N ARG A 170 12.84 -5.22 -44.70
CA ARG A 170 13.30 -5.15 -43.30
C ARG A 170 12.23 -5.67 -42.33
N TYR A 171 10.95 -5.52 -42.68
CA TYR A 171 9.81 -6.01 -41.89
C TYR A 171 9.79 -7.54 -41.77
N GLN A 172 10.03 -8.26 -42.87
CA GLN A 172 10.08 -9.73 -42.88
C GLN A 172 11.29 -10.30 -42.10
N LYS A 173 12.41 -9.57 -42.04
CA LYS A 173 13.60 -9.97 -41.27
C LYS A 173 13.44 -9.76 -39.76
N ILE A 174 12.69 -8.74 -39.32
CA ILE A 174 12.43 -8.46 -37.89
C ILE A 174 11.45 -9.47 -37.29
N LEU A 175 10.40 -9.85 -38.03
CA LEU A 175 9.46 -10.92 -37.64
C LEU A 175 10.15 -12.28 -37.43
N LYS A 176 11.23 -12.56 -38.18
CA LYS A 176 12.01 -13.81 -38.09
C LYS A 176 13.11 -13.81 -37.02
N LYS A 177 13.50 -12.66 -36.44
CA LYS A 177 14.64 -12.55 -35.50
C LYS A 177 14.27 -12.25 -34.05
N GLY A 178 12.99 -12.12 -33.73
CA GLY A 178 12.52 -11.85 -32.37
C GLY A 178 12.15 -10.38 -32.14
N ARG A 179 11.16 -10.19 -31.27
CA ARG A 179 10.48 -8.94 -30.90
C ARG A 179 11.42 -7.71 -30.91
N SER A 180 11.07 -6.71 -31.71
CA SER A 180 11.59 -5.35 -31.59
C SER A 180 10.49 -4.46 -31.02
N ASP A 181 10.83 -3.54 -30.11
CA ASP A 181 9.89 -2.55 -29.55
C ASP A 181 9.14 -1.71 -30.60
N SER A 182 9.63 -1.70 -31.85
CA SER A 182 9.05 -0.93 -32.96
C SER A 182 7.97 -1.67 -33.78
N TYR A 183 7.88 -3.00 -33.70
CA TYR A 183 6.95 -3.82 -34.50
C TYR A 183 6.46 -5.06 -33.74
N GLY A 184 5.17 -5.39 -33.87
CA GLY A 184 4.57 -6.56 -33.22
C GLY A 184 3.26 -7.01 -33.84
N THR A 185 2.61 -8.01 -33.26
CA THR A 185 1.24 -8.40 -33.64
C THR A 185 0.25 -7.35 -33.16
N PHE A 186 -0.87 -7.19 -33.87
CA PHE A 186 -1.93 -6.28 -33.45
C PHE A 186 -2.50 -6.69 -32.07
N SER A 187 -2.76 -7.98 -31.88
CA SER A 187 -3.15 -8.57 -30.59
C SER A 187 -2.22 -8.18 -29.42
N ASP A 188 -0.89 -8.31 -29.58
CA ASP A 188 0.07 -7.96 -28.53
C ASP A 188 0.02 -6.45 -28.20
N ARG A 189 -0.15 -5.61 -29.23
CA ARG A 189 -0.24 -4.15 -29.08
C ARG A 189 -1.51 -3.73 -28.33
N ILE A 190 -2.66 -4.32 -28.67
CA ILE A 190 -3.93 -4.09 -27.96
C ILE A 190 -3.82 -4.55 -26.51
N ARG A 191 -3.24 -5.74 -26.28
CA ARG A 191 -3.01 -6.27 -24.93
C ARG A 191 -2.18 -5.30 -24.10
N GLN A 192 -1.07 -4.80 -24.65
CA GLN A 192 -0.21 -3.83 -23.97
C GLN A 192 -0.98 -2.54 -23.64
N ALA A 193 -1.74 -1.99 -24.61
CA ALA A 193 -2.50 -0.77 -24.40
C ALA A 193 -3.58 -0.93 -23.31
N LEU A 194 -4.39 -1.99 -23.36
CA LEU A 194 -5.42 -2.24 -22.35
C LEU A 194 -4.84 -2.51 -20.95
N ASN A 195 -3.71 -3.21 -20.87
CA ASN A 195 -3.00 -3.42 -19.61
C ASN A 195 -2.48 -2.09 -19.04
N ASN A 196 -1.88 -1.22 -19.86
CA ASN A 196 -1.40 0.09 -19.41
C ASN A 196 -2.53 0.95 -18.86
N VAL A 197 -3.69 0.98 -19.53
CA VAL A 197 -4.89 1.68 -19.04
C VAL A 197 -5.33 1.14 -17.68
N THR A 198 -5.31 -0.18 -17.50
CA THR A 198 -5.66 -0.81 -16.22
C THR A 198 -4.68 -0.42 -15.12
N ILE A 199 -3.37 -0.40 -15.43
CA ILE A 199 -2.32 0.01 -14.48
C ILE A 199 -2.49 1.48 -14.09
N GLU A 200 -2.69 2.37 -15.06
CA GLU A 200 -2.86 3.81 -14.82
C GLU A 200 -4.15 4.10 -14.02
N ALA A 201 -5.26 3.45 -14.34
CA ALA A 201 -6.51 3.59 -13.60
C ALA A 201 -6.36 3.14 -12.14
N ASN A 202 -5.70 2.00 -11.91
CA ASN A 202 -5.42 1.50 -10.57
C ASN A 202 -4.47 2.43 -9.80
N ALA A 203 -3.43 2.95 -10.46
CA ALA A 203 -2.52 3.93 -9.87
C ALA A 203 -3.26 5.20 -9.44
N HIS A 204 -4.16 5.72 -10.29
CA HIS A 204 -4.97 6.89 -9.95
C HIS A 204 -5.92 6.63 -8.77
N ALA A 205 -6.58 5.46 -8.75
CA ALA A 205 -7.46 5.08 -7.64
C ALA A 205 -6.70 5.00 -6.30
N ARG A 206 -5.50 4.41 -6.31
CA ARG A 206 -4.61 4.31 -5.14
C ARG A 206 -4.11 5.68 -4.69
N GLU A 207 -3.63 6.52 -5.60
CA GLU A 207 -3.17 7.87 -5.26
C GLU A 207 -4.30 8.71 -4.67
N LYS A 208 -5.51 8.63 -5.23
CA LYS A 208 -6.67 9.31 -4.68
C LYS A 208 -7.00 8.82 -3.26
N PHE A 209 -6.91 7.52 -3.01
CA PHE A 209 -7.07 6.97 -1.66
C PHE A 209 -6.03 7.50 -0.68
N LEU A 210 -4.74 7.47 -1.05
CA LEU A 210 -3.65 7.94 -0.21
C LEU A 210 -3.69 9.47 0.02
N SER A 211 -4.06 10.24 -1.00
CA SER A 211 -4.27 11.68 -0.90
C SER A 211 -5.40 12.01 0.08
N ASP A 212 -6.53 11.30 0.00
CA ASP A 212 -7.62 11.49 0.94
C ASP A 212 -7.26 11.01 2.36
N LEU A 213 -6.52 9.91 2.48
CA LEU A 213 -6.10 9.36 3.77
C LEU A 213 -5.23 10.34 4.56
N ARG A 214 -4.34 11.07 3.88
CA ARG A 214 -3.49 12.11 4.49
C ARG A 214 -4.29 13.20 5.22
N LYS A 215 -5.53 13.46 4.80
CA LYS A 215 -6.43 14.45 5.41
C LYS A 215 -6.85 14.08 6.83
N VAL A 216 -6.62 12.84 7.28
CA VAL A 216 -6.89 12.45 8.68
C VAL A 216 -6.11 13.32 9.66
N ARG A 217 -4.92 13.79 9.27
CA ARG A 217 -4.06 14.67 10.09
C ARG A 217 -4.62 16.08 10.25
N ASP A 218 -5.49 16.50 9.33
CA ASP A 218 -6.12 17.82 9.36
C ASP A 218 -7.37 17.85 10.26
N ILE A 219 -7.81 16.68 10.76
CA ILE A 219 -8.96 16.56 11.65
C ILE A 219 -8.46 16.66 13.10
N GLU A 220 -8.90 17.67 13.84
CA GLU A 220 -8.46 17.91 15.22
C GLU A 220 -9.05 16.90 16.22
N SER A 221 -10.29 16.47 15.99
CA SER A 221 -11.05 15.64 16.93
C SER A 221 -10.81 14.15 16.69
N ALA A 222 -10.31 13.44 17.70
CA ALA A 222 -10.06 11.99 17.63
C ALA A 222 -11.31 11.15 17.26
N PRO A 223 -12.52 11.41 17.83
CA PRO A 223 -13.75 10.75 17.37
C PRO A 223 -14.06 10.96 15.88
N GLU A 224 -13.78 12.16 15.35
CA GLU A 224 -14.01 12.46 13.93
C GLU A 224 -12.97 11.79 13.04
N GLN A 225 -11.72 11.70 13.49
CA GLN A 225 -10.67 10.92 12.82
C GLN A 225 -11.09 9.45 12.67
N ASN A 226 -11.57 8.82 13.75
CA ASN A 226 -12.03 7.43 13.71
C ASN A 226 -13.19 7.22 12.74
N LYS A 227 -14.19 8.11 12.78
CA LYS A 227 -15.33 8.07 11.84
C LYS A 227 -14.90 8.28 10.39
N PHE A 228 -13.88 9.11 10.14
CA PHE A 228 -13.28 9.27 8.82
C PHE A 228 -12.57 7.99 8.37
N LEU A 229 -11.78 7.37 9.25
CA LEU A 229 -11.07 6.13 8.96
C LEU A 229 -12.03 4.96 8.70
N GLU A 230 -13.15 4.86 9.41
CA GLU A 230 -14.21 3.88 9.12
C GLU A 230 -14.74 4.01 7.69
N ARG A 231 -15.00 5.24 7.22
CA ARG A 231 -15.41 5.49 5.82
C ARG A 231 -14.29 5.11 4.84
N MET A 232 -13.05 5.45 5.17
CA MET A 232 -11.90 5.08 4.36
C MET A 232 -11.72 3.57 4.25
N ARG A 233 -11.98 2.80 5.32
CA ARG A 233 -11.92 1.33 5.33
C ARG A 233 -12.81 0.72 4.25
N THR A 234 -14.04 1.20 4.08
CA THR A 234 -14.96 0.70 3.03
C THR A 234 -14.42 0.85 1.61
N ARG A 235 -13.48 1.77 1.38
CA ARG A 235 -12.85 1.95 0.06
C ARG A 235 -11.80 0.87 -0.24
N LEU A 236 -11.28 0.19 0.78
CA LEU A 236 -10.36 -0.95 0.63
C LEU A 236 -11.06 -2.21 0.11
N ASP A 237 -12.40 -2.26 0.16
CA ASP A 237 -13.18 -3.31 -0.50
C ASP A 237 -13.06 -3.25 -2.04
N ASN A 238 -12.56 -2.13 -2.59
CA ASN A 238 -12.26 -2.00 -4.00
C ASN A 238 -10.89 -2.63 -4.35
N PRO A 239 -10.83 -3.68 -5.19
CA PRO A 239 -9.58 -4.34 -5.57
C PRO A 239 -8.57 -3.42 -6.27
N ASP A 240 -9.02 -2.35 -6.94
CA ASP A 240 -8.14 -1.39 -7.60
C ASP A 240 -7.32 -0.58 -6.57
N VAL A 241 -7.91 -0.34 -5.40
CA VAL A 241 -7.31 0.39 -4.27
C VAL A 241 -6.51 -0.56 -3.38
N LEU A 242 -6.99 -1.79 -3.17
CA LEU A 242 -6.39 -2.76 -2.26
C LEU A 242 -4.98 -3.17 -2.71
N SER A 243 -3.97 -2.73 -1.95
CA SER A 243 -2.56 -3.06 -2.18
C SER A 243 -1.79 -3.06 -0.86
N VAL A 244 -0.57 -3.60 -0.88
CA VAL A 244 0.31 -3.59 0.30
C VAL A 244 0.53 -2.16 0.82
N ASP A 245 0.76 -1.21 -0.08
CA ASP A 245 1.05 0.18 0.28
C ASP A 245 -0.18 0.90 0.86
N THR A 246 -1.35 0.77 0.22
CA THR A 246 -2.57 1.42 0.71
C THR A 246 -3.00 0.87 2.07
N VAL A 247 -2.89 -0.45 2.26
CA VAL A 247 -3.16 -1.09 3.56
C VAL A 247 -2.13 -0.64 4.60
N HIS A 248 -0.84 -0.67 4.28
CA HIS A 248 0.20 -0.23 5.21
C HIS A 248 -0.01 1.22 5.68
N GLN A 249 -0.26 2.15 4.76
CA GLN A 249 -0.55 3.56 5.11
C GLN A 249 -1.82 3.70 5.95
N PHE A 250 -2.87 2.92 5.65
CA PHE A 250 -4.09 2.90 6.43
C PHE A 250 -3.85 2.39 7.86
N LEU A 251 -3.07 1.32 8.02
CA LEU A 251 -2.69 0.77 9.33
C LEU A 251 -1.86 1.76 10.15
N LEU A 252 -0.98 2.56 9.53
CA LEU A 252 -0.27 3.64 10.22
C LEU A 252 -1.24 4.69 10.78
N CYS A 253 -2.28 5.06 10.03
CA CYS A 253 -3.29 6.00 10.51
C CYS A 253 -4.10 5.43 11.69
N LEU A 254 -4.45 4.14 11.65
CA LEU A 254 -5.09 3.46 12.78
C LEU A 254 -4.16 3.39 14.00
N ARG A 255 -2.86 3.18 13.79
CA ARG A 255 -1.87 3.17 14.88
C ARG A 255 -1.78 4.54 15.55
N ASP A 256 -1.74 5.61 14.76
CA ASP A 256 -1.61 6.98 15.25
C ASP A 256 -2.86 7.42 16.02
N THR A 257 -4.04 6.92 15.62
CA THR A 257 -5.32 7.08 16.36
C THR A 257 -5.54 6.05 17.47
N GLN A 258 -4.57 5.15 17.68
CA GLN A 258 -4.59 4.06 18.66
C GLN A 258 -5.76 3.06 18.51
N ASP A 259 -6.34 2.92 17.31
CA ASP A 259 -7.35 1.91 16.99
C ASP A 259 -6.69 0.55 16.68
N TYR A 260 -6.20 -0.12 17.72
CA TYR A 260 -5.54 -1.43 17.62
C TYR A 260 -6.51 -2.56 17.24
N ASP A 261 -7.77 -2.48 17.68
CA ASP A 261 -8.79 -3.45 17.27
C ASP A 261 -9.10 -3.33 15.77
N GLY A 262 -9.13 -2.12 15.21
CA GLY A 262 -9.25 -1.86 13.77
C GLY A 262 -8.10 -2.47 12.97
N ILE A 263 -6.86 -2.34 13.43
CA ILE A 263 -5.67 -2.96 12.79
C ILE A 263 -5.83 -4.48 12.73
N ILE A 264 -6.12 -5.09 13.89
CA ILE A 264 -6.21 -6.56 14.00
C ILE A 264 -7.38 -7.09 13.17
N SER A 265 -8.54 -6.45 13.25
CA SER A 265 -9.72 -6.83 12.49
C SER A 265 -9.47 -6.75 10.98
N LEU A 266 -8.84 -5.68 10.49
CA LEU A 266 -8.56 -5.54 9.06
C LEU A 266 -7.63 -6.66 8.56
N ILE A 267 -6.56 -6.95 9.29
CA ILE A 267 -5.59 -7.97 8.89
C ILE A 267 -6.22 -9.38 8.96
N ASP A 268 -7.00 -9.67 10.00
CA ASP A 268 -7.74 -10.92 10.11
C ASP A 268 -8.77 -11.08 8.97
N ASP A 269 -9.45 -10.00 8.57
CA ASP A 269 -10.40 -10.01 7.44
C ASP A 269 -9.67 -10.27 6.11
N LEU A 270 -8.52 -9.64 5.88
CA LEU A 270 -7.68 -9.85 4.69
C LEU A 270 -7.14 -11.28 4.60
N GLU A 271 -6.79 -11.89 5.74
CA GLU A 271 -6.36 -13.29 5.79
C GLU A 271 -7.52 -14.25 5.42
N ARG A 272 -8.75 -13.95 5.88
CA ARG A 272 -9.95 -14.75 5.53
C ARG A 272 -10.27 -14.76 4.05
N ILE A 273 -9.95 -13.68 3.32
CA ILE A 273 -10.14 -13.56 1.87
C ILE A 273 -8.86 -13.89 1.07
N ASP A 274 -7.91 -14.60 1.70
CA ASP A 274 -6.67 -15.12 1.10
C ASP A 274 -5.77 -14.04 0.45
N GLN A 275 -5.76 -12.82 0.99
CA GLN A 275 -4.87 -11.74 0.53
C GLN A 275 -3.46 -11.87 1.14
N LYS A 276 -2.87 -13.06 1.01
CA LYS A 276 -1.56 -13.42 1.61
C LYS A 276 -0.43 -12.49 1.18
N GLN A 277 -0.48 -11.96 -0.05
CA GLN A 277 0.52 -10.99 -0.53
C GLN A 277 0.55 -9.70 0.31
N ILE A 278 -0.57 -9.35 0.97
CA ILE A 278 -0.67 -8.20 1.86
C ILE A 278 -0.38 -8.61 3.29
N THR A 279 -1.06 -9.64 3.81
CA THR A 279 -0.90 -10.06 5.21
C THR A 279 0.48 -10.63 5.51
N HIS A 280 1.19 -11.15 4.51
CA HIS A 280 2.56 -11.63 4.66
C HIS A 280 3.64 -10.57 4.47
N ALA A 281 3.27 -9.35 4.05
CA ALA A 281 4.23 -8.26 3.93
C ALA A 281 4.80 -7.92 5.32
N GLN A 282 6.13 -7.81 5.42
CA GLN A 282 6.83 -7.65 6.71
C GLN A 282 6.32 -6.44 7.52
N ALA A 283 6.11 -5.29 6.86
CA ALA A 283 5.59 -4.08 7.50
C ALA A 283 4.17 -4.25 8.05
N VAL A 284 3.32 -5.02 7.36
CA VAL A 284 1.94 -5.32 7.80
C VAL A 284 1.97 -6.27 9.01
N ARG A 285 2.79 -7.33 8.96
CA ARG A 285 2.96 -8.25 10.10
C ARG A 285 3.54 -7.55 11.34
N PHE A 286 4.47 -6.61 11.14
CA PHE A 286 5.01 -5.79 12.21
C PHE A 286 3.90 -4.99 12.91
N LEU A 287 3.07 -4.27 12.14
CA LEU A 287 1.95 -3.49 12.70
C LEU A 287 0.89 -4.38 13.37
N TYR A 288 0.68 -5.59 12.84
CA TYR A 288 -0.21 -6.59 13.46
C TYR A 288 0.30 -7.01 14.85
N ALA A 289 1.57 -7.44 14.94
CA ALA A 289 2.19 -7.83 16.21
C ALA A 289 2.23 -6.67 17.21
N PHE A 290 2.50 -5.45 16.72
CA PHE A 290 2.44 -4.24 17.52
C PHE A 290 1.05 -3.99 18.09
N ALA A 291 0.01 -4.05 17.26
CA ALA A 291 -1.37 -3.83 17.68
C ALA A 291 -1.84 -4.90 18.67
N LEU A 292 -1.51 -6.17 18.45
CA LEU A 292 -1.78 -7.26 19.39
C LEU A 292 -1.18 -6.96 20.77
N ASN A 293 0.10 -6.58 20.83
CA ASN A 293 0.74 -6.26 22.08
C ASN A 293 0.09 -5.07 22.82
N ARG A 294 -0.31 -4.03 22.07
CA ARG A 294 -0.96 -2.85 22.64
C ARG A 294 -2.39 -3.12 23.11
N ARG A 295 -3.14 -3.96 22.39
CA ARG A 295 -4.50 -4.37 22.75
C ARG A 295 -4.53 -5.27 23.99
N ASN A 296 -3.57 -6.20 24.10
CA ASN A 296 -3.36 -7.03 25.28
C ASN A 296 -4.61 -7.80 25.77
N LYS A 297 -5.43 -8.34 24.86
CA LYS A 297 -6.43 -9.37 25.21
C LYS A 297 -5.74 -10.72 25.45
N ASN A 298 -6.43 -11.66 26.09
CA ASN A 298 -5.89 -12.99 26.37
C ASN A 298 -5.34 -13.65 25.10
N GLY A 299 -4.06 -14.05 25.11
CA GLY A 299 -3.37 -14.67 23.98
C GLY A 299 -2.76 -13.69 22.97
N ASP A 300 -3.06 -12.38 23.04
CA ASP A 300 -2.56 -11.42 22.05
C ASP A 300 -1.04 -11.31 22.05
N ARG A 301 -0.42 -11.22 23.24
CA ARG A 301 1.04 -11.08 23.36
C ARG A 301 1.78 -12.34 22.91
N ASP A 302 1.20 -13.51 23.10
CA ASP A 302 1.77 -14.77 22.62
C ASP A 302 1.68 -14.84 21.09
N LYS A 303 0.54 -14.45 20.52
CA LYS A 303 0.37 -14.32 19.07
C LYS A 303 1.30 -13.26 18.47
N ALA A 304 1.55 -12.16 19.18
CA ALA A 304 2.49 -11.12 18.75
C ALA A 304 3.92 -11.67 18.67
N LEU A 305 4.37 -12.42 19.68
CA LEU A 305 5.69 -13.07 19.68
C LEU A 305 5.79 -14.12 18.57
N GLN A 306 4.78 -14.96 18.39
CA GLN A 306 4.73 -15.93 17.29
C GLN A 306 4.85 -15.23 15.93
N THR A 307 4.16 -14.09 15.75
CA THR A 307 4.23 -13.31 14.52
C THR A 307 5.65 -12.75 14.30
N VAL A 308 6.31 -12.24 15.36
CA VAL A 308 7.69 -11.76 15.29
C VAL A 308 8.65 -12.91 14.92
N GLU A 309 8.50 -14.07 15.54
CA GLU A 309 9.30 -15.27 15.21
C GLU A 309 9.13 -15.66 13.73
N GLN A 310 7.89 -15.67 13.22
CA GLN A 310 7.63 -15.95 11.80
C GLN A 310 8.25 -14.93 10.84
N ILE A 311 8.32 -13.65 11.23
CA ILE A 311 9.04 -12.63 10.45
C ILE A 311 10.53 -13.00 10.43
N MET A 312 11.12 -13.26 11.60
CA MET A 312 12.54 -13.58 11.78
C MET A 312 12.98 -14.89 11.11
N ASP A 313 12.08 -15.86 10.99
CA ASP A 313 12.36 -17.16 10.35
C ASP A 313 12.16 -17.14 8.82
N SER A 314 11.67 -16.04 8.25
CA SER A 314 11.45 -15.95 6.81
C SER A 314 12.78 -15.95 6.03
N ALA A 315 12.75 -16.44 4.79
CA ALA A 315 13.95 -16.70 3.97
C ALA A 315 14.87 -15.46 3.80
N ASP A 316 14.28 -14.26 3.84
CA ASP A 316 14.98 -12.98 3.79
C ASP A 316 15.93 -12.78 4.98
N TYR A 317 15.65 -13.40 6.13
CA TYR A 317 16.46 -13.34 7.35
C TYR A 317 17.35 -14.56 7.55
N GLN A 318 16.99 -15.73 7.02
CA GLN A 318 17.84 -16.91 7.09
C GLN A 318 19.11 -16.79 6.23
N MET A 319 19.07 -15.98 5.15
CA MET A 319 20.28 -15.57 4.40
C MET A 319 21.23 -14.69 5.21
N ILE A 320 20.77 -14.22 6.39
CA ILE A 320 21.51 -13.44 7.38
C ILE A 320 21.86 -14.36 8.57
N SER A 321 22.11 -15.65 8.34
CA SER A 321 22.61 -16.59 9.35
C SER A 321 24.14 -16.74 9.21
N PRO A 322 24.90 -16.89 10.31
CA PRO A 322 26.30 -16.46 10.46
C PRO A 322 27.33 -17.45 9.89
N GLY A 323 27.09 -17.97 8.69
CA GLY A 323 27.98 -18.94 8.05
C GLY A 323 29.05 -18.32 7.14
N LEU A 324 28.80 -17.17 6.50
CA LEU A 324 29.64 -16.76 5.37
C LEU A 324 29.96 -15.26 5.20
N ALA A 325 29.51 -14.35 6.07
CA ALA A 325 29.82 -12.92 5.90
C ALA A 325 29.83 -12.14 7.23
N LEU A 326 30.81 -12.40 8.10
CA LEU A 326 30.97 -11.67 9.36
C LEU A 326 31.40 -10.20 9.16
N ASP A 327 32.01 -9.85 8.01
CA ASP A 327 32.60 -8.52 7.81
C ASP A 327 31.72 -7.52 7.04
N LEU A 328 30.65 -7.96 6.38
CA LEU A 328 29.65 -7.09 5.71
C LEU A 328 28.33 -6.99 6.49
N TRP A 329 28.22 -7.73 7.59
CA TRP A 329 27.04 -7.86 8.43
C TRP A 329 26.42 -6.52 8.87
N PRO A 330 27.20 -5.51 9.33
CA PRO A 330 26.61 -4.25 9.81
C PRO A 330 26.00 -3.40 8.67
N LEU A 331 26.43 -3.61 7.42
CA LEU A 331 26.03 -2.78 6.28
C LEU A 331 24.70 -3.24 5.65
N PHE A 332 24.29 -4.50 5.90
CA PHE A 332 23.06 -5.10 5.36
C PHE A 332 21.92 -5.22 6.38
N ILE A 333 22.07 -4.68 7.59
CA ILE A 333 20.97 -4.64 8.57
C ILE A 333 19.88 -3.72 8.01
N SER A 334 18.78 -4.32 7.56
CA SER A 334 17.56 -3.57 7.27
C SER A 334 17.05 -2.93 8.57
N VAL A 335 16.68 -1.65 8.55
CA VAL A 335 16.02 -0.95 9.67
C VAL A 335 14.83 -1.76 10.19
N VAL A 336 14.12 -2.44 9.27
CA VAL A 336 12.98 -3.32 9.59
C VAL A 336 13.38 -4.49 10.50
N LEU A 337 14.58 -5.05 10.34
CA LEU A 337 15.06 -6.13 11.21
C LEU A 337 15.22 -5.66 12.65
N LEU A 338 15.78 -4.46 12.83
CA LEU A 338 16.03 -3.92 14.15
C LEU A 338 14.70 -3.60 14.86
N ASP A 339 13.74 -3.01 14.15
CA ASP A 339 12.41 -2.73 14.68
C ASP A 339 11.70 -4.00 15.13
N VAL A 340 11.78 -5.09 14.37
CA VAL A 340 11.18 -6.39 14.71
C VAL A 340 11.82 -6.99 15.98
N ILE A 341 13.15 -6.97 16.10
CA ILE A 341 13.87 -7.44 17.30
C ILE A 341 13.49 -6.59 18.51
N CYS A 342 13.44 -5.27 18.33
CA CYS A 342 13.01 -4.31 19.35
C CYS A 342 11.55 -4.52 19.77
N LEU A 343 10.67 -4.90 18.84
CA LEU A 343 9.27 -5.23 19.14
C LEU A 343 9.16 -6.46 20.01
N ALA A 344 9.92 -7.53 19.76
CA ALA A 344 9.97 -8.68 20.67
C ALA A 344 10.41 -8.26 22.08
N GLY A 345 11.48 -7.46 22.20
CA GLY A 345 11.92 -6.88 23.47
C GLY A 345 10.81 -6.08 24.16
N ARG A 346 10.04 -5.29 23.40
CA ARG A 346 8.91 -4.52 23.90
C ARG A 346 7.77 -5.41 24.40
N VAL A 347 7.42 -6.49 23.70
CA VAL A 347 6.36 -7.41 24.15
C VAL A 347 6.73 -8.03 25.49
N TYR A 348 7.97 -8.50 25.64
CA TYR A 348 8.44 -9.04 26.92
C TYR A 348 8.53 -7.98 28.02
N LYS A 349 8.97 -6.76 27.70
CA LYS A 349 8.93 -5.63 28.63
C LYS A 349 7.50 -5.36 29.11
N ASP A 350 6.54 -5.32 28.20
CA ASP A 350 5.14 -5.05 28.53
C ASP A 350 4.51 -6.21 29.34
N LYS A 351 4.91 -7.47 29.09
CA LYS A 351 4.57 -8.63 29.96
C LYS A 351 5.10 -8.42 31.38
N PHE A 352 6.38 -8.08 31.54
CA PHE A 352 7.00 -7.81 32.84
C PHE A 352 6.29 -6.67 33.58
N ILE A 353 6.01 -5.54 32.92
CA ILE A 353 5.28 -4.42 33.52
C ILE A 353 3.86 -4.84 33.93
N SER A 354 3.14 -5.55 33.07
CA SER A 354 1.75 -5.98 33.36
C SER A 354 1.66 -7.04 34.46
N SER A 355 2.76 -7.76 34.73
CA SER A 355 2.90 -8.66 35.86
C SER A 355 3.18 -7.95 37.19
N ASN A 356 3.05 -6.62 37.23
CA ASN A 356 3.46 -5.79 38.37
C ASN A 356 4.93 -6.03 38.76
N TYR A 357 5.79 -6.20 37.75
CA TYR A 357 7.24 -6.42 37.88
C TYR A 357 7.63 -7.76 38.55
N GLU A 358 6.75 -8.77 38.52
CA GLU A 358 7.00 -10.08 39.12
C GLU A 358 7.57 -11.12 38.14
N ASP A 359 7.23 -11.04 36.84
CA ASP A 359 7.66 -12.00 35.82
C ASP A 359 9.14 -11.77 35.42
N ARG A 360 10.04 -12.39 36.19
CA ARG A 360 11.48 -12.32 35.94
C ARG A 360 11.90 -13.01 34.65
N GLN A 361 11.16 -14.00 34.17
CA GLN A 361 11.47 -14.65 32.89
C GLN A 361 11.22 -13.69 31.73
N ALA A 362 10.11 -12.96 31.76
CA ALA A 362 9.84 -11.91 30.78
C ALA A 362 10.91 -10.79 30.84
N LEU A 363 11.35 -10.40 32.04
CA LEU A 363 12.46 -9.45 32.19
C LEU A 363 13.74 -9.93 31.51
N ASP A 364 14.19 -11.16 31.80
CA ASP A 364 15.41 -11.72 31.20
C ASP A 364 15.28 -11.85 29.67
N LYS A 365 14.09 -12.21 29.16
CA LYS A 365 13.82 -12.22 27.73
C LYS A 365 13.84 -10.83 27.11
N ALA A 366 13.29 -9.82 27.75
CA ALA A 366 13.37 -8.44 27.27
C ALA A 366 14.83 -7.99 27.16
N ILE A 367 15.65 -8.30 28.17
CA ILE A 367 17.10 -8.04 28.17
C ILE A 367 17.77 -8.76 27.01
N GLU A 368 17.48 -10.04 26.79
CA GLU A 368 18.03 -10.84 25.68
C GLU A 368 17.77 -10.17 24.32
N TRP A 369 16.52 -9.78 24.06
CA TRP A 369 16.11 -9.16 22.80
C TRP A 369 16.71 -7.75 22.62
N TYR A 370 16.67 -6.90 23.63
CA TYR A 370 17.27 -5.56 23.54
C TYR A 370 18.80 -5.61 23.45
N ARG A 371 19.45 -6.57 24.12
CA ARG A 371 20.89 -6.82 23.97
C ARG A 371 21.23 -7.27 22.55
N LYS A 372 20.42 -8.15 21.97
CA LYS A 372 20.56 -8.55 20.56
C LYS A 372 20.42 -7.34 19.62
N ALA A 373 19.40 -6.51 19.81
CA ALA A 373 19.21 -5.28 19.03
C ALA A 373 20.41 -4.33 19.13
N PHE A 374 20.87 -4.06 20.35
CA PHE A 374 21.96 -3.11 20.61
C PHE A 374 23.31 -3.60 20.05
N LYS A 375 23.59 -4.91 20.12
CA LYS A 375 24.79 -5.50 19.51
C LYS A 375 24.78 -5.41 17.99
N LEU A 376 23.62 -5.54 17.36
CA LEU A 376 23.47 -5.40 15.91
C LEU A 376 23.63 -3.95 15.47
N SER A 377 22.94 -3.04 16.15
CA SER A 377 23.04 -1.60 15.90
C SER A 377 22.84 -0.83 17.21
N PRO A 378 23.88 -0.13 17.69
CA PRO A 378 23.79 0.65 18.92
C PRO A 378 23.02 1.96 18.69
N LEU A 379 21.70 1.90 18.84
CA LEU A 379 20.79 3.05 18.74
C LEU A 379 20.29 3.49 20.12
N GLU A 380 19.79 4.73 20.21
CA GLU A 380 19.26 5.28 21.47
C GLU A 380 18.11 4.42 22.01
N TYR A 381 17.17 4.05 21.15
CA TYR A 381 15.99 3.27 21.55
C TYR A 381 16.37 1.90 22.16
N SER A 382 17.22 1.12 21.49
CA SER A 382 17.63 -0.20 21.99
C SER A 382 18.51 -0.07 23.24
N GLY A 383 19.39 0.92 23.29
CA GLY A 383 20.28 1.17 24.44
C GLY A 383 19.53 1.61 25.69
N ILE A 384 18.58 2.55 25.57
CA ILE A 384 17.76 3.03 26.70
C ILE A 384 16.91 1.90 27.27
N ASN A 385 16.23 1.14 26.41
CA ASN A 385 15.40 0.01 26.85
C ASN A 385 16.25 -1.09 27.50
N LEU A 386 17.41 -1.43 26.92
CA LEU A 386 18.35 -2.39 27.52
C LEU A 386 18.80 -1.94 28.91
N THR A 387 19.27 -0.70 29.03
CA THR A 387 19.69 -0.09 30.30
C THR A 387 18.57 -0.16 31.33
N THR A 388 17.34 0.23 30.94
CA THR A 388 16.16 0.21 31.81
C THR A 388 15.89 -1.20 32.35
N MET A 389 15.95 -2.22 31.48
CA MET A 389 15.71 -3.61 31.89
C MET A 389 16.85 -4.16 32.77
N LEU A 390 18.12 -3.85 32.48
CA LEU A 390 19.26 -4.23 33.31
C LEU A 390 19.16 -3.60 34.72
N ARG A 391 18.76 -2.33 34.79
CA ARG A 391 18.48 -1.66 36.07
C ARG A 391 17.31 -2.31 36.82
N ALA A 392 16.24 -2.69 36.13
CA ALA A 392 15.11 -3.40 36.73
C ALA A 392 15.48 -4.82 37.23
N ARG A 393 16.52 -5.44 36.64
CA ARG A 393 17.13 -6.67 37.12
C ARG A 393 18.00 -6.47 38.36
N GLY A 394 18.34 -5.23 38.70
CA GLY A 394 19.12 -4.85 39.88
C GLY A 394 20.58 -4.48 39.58
N GLU A 395 20.97 -4.40 38.30
CA GLU A 395 22.31 -3.95 37.95
C GLU A 395 22.50 -2.45 38.18
N GLN A 396 23.72 -2.08 38.57
CA GLN A 396 24.13 -0.70 38.83
C GLN A 396 25.32 -0.34 37.92
N PHE A 397 25.44 0.94 37.57
CA PHE A 397 26.49 1.41 36.65
C PHE A 397 27.89 1.16 37.18
N GLU A 398 28.10 1.18 38.50
CA GLU A 398 29.41 1.00 39.13
C GLU A 398 29.96 -0.41 38.92
N ASN A 399 29.07 -1.41 38.85
CA ASN A 399 29.42 -2.82 38.90
C ASN A 399 29.10 -3.59 37.60
N SER A 400 28.49 -2.95 36.60
CA SER A 400 28.14 -3.58 35.33
C SER A 400 28.92 -2.94 34.17
N PRO A 401 29.93 -3.63 33.60
CA PRO A 401 30.68 -3.11 32.47
C PRO A 401 29.80 -2.97 31.22
N GLU A 402 28.74 -3.78 31.09
CA GLU A 402 27.75 -3.66 30.02
C GLU A 402 26.99 -2.33 30.14
N LEU A 403 26.50 -1.98 31.34
CA LEU A 403 25.85 -0.68 31.57
C LEU A 403 26.79 0.50 31.29
N GLN A 404 28.06 0.41 31.71
CA GLN A 404 29.07 1.45 31.45
C GLN A 404 29.31 1.63 29.95
N GLN A 405 29.42 0.53 29.20
CA GLN A 405 29.57 0.57 27.75
C GLN A 405 28.36 1.22 27.07
N ILE A 406 27.15 0.82 27.46
CA ILE A 406 25.91 1.41 26.92
C ILE A 406 25.85 2.91 27.25
N ALA A 407 26.23 3.31 28.46
CA ALA A 407 26.27 4.72 28.86
C ALA A 407 27.21 5.56 27.99
N VAL A 408 28.42 5.06 27.68
CA VAL A 408 29.37 5.75 26.79
C VAL A 408 28.75 5.95 25.40
N VAL A 409 28.10 4.91 24.87
CA VAL A 409 27.42 4.98 23.57
C VAL A 409 26.28 6.00 23.62
N LEU A 410 25.35 5.90 24.58
CA LEU A 410 24.21 6.81 24.70
C LEU A 410 24.64 8.27 24.87
N ASN A 411 25.65 8.54 25.69
CA ASN A 411 26.21 9.88 25.84
C ASN A 411 26.85 10.39 24.55
N SER A 412 27.50 9.50 23.78
CA SER A 412 28.07 9.86 22.47
C SER A 412 26.98 10.18 21.44
N LEU A 413 25.91 9.37 21.39
CA LEU A 413 24.76 9.59 20.52
C LEU A 413 24.07 10.92 20.84
N LEU A 414 23.82 11.19 22.13
CA LEU A 414 23.22 12.43 22.61
C LEU A 414 24.13 13.63 22.37
N GLY A 415 25.45 13.46 22.54
CA GLY A 415 26.43 14.50 22.28
C GLY A 415 26.40 15.00 20.83
N ARG A 416 26.09 14.14 19.85
CA ARG A 416 25.90 14.55 18.45
C ARG A 416 24.67 15.43 18.23
N LYS A 417 23.65 15.32 19.08
CA LYS A 417 22.42 16.13 19.03
C LYS A 417 22.63 17.53 19.64
N GLY A 418 23.74 17.74 20.34
CA GLY A 418 24.11 19.04 20.91
C GLY A 418 23.48 19.32 22.27
N ALA A 419 23.48 20.59 22.67
CA ALA A 419 22.96 21.01 23.97
C ALA A 419 21.43 21.02 24.00
N LEU A 420 20.82 20.65 25.14
CA LEU A 420 19.37 20.65 25.34
C LEU A 420 18.71 21.97 24.94
N ALA A 421 19.35 23.11 25.21
CA ALA A 421 18.87 24.44 24.84
C ALA A 421 18.58 24.59 23.33
N ASN A 422 19.38 23.91 22.49
CA ASN A 422 19.30 24.01 21.03
C ASN A 422 18.49 22.88 20.39
N MET A 423 18.11 21.84 21.14
CA MET A 423 17.27 20.75 20.64
C MET A 423 15.86 21.27 20.33
N THR A 424 15.34 20.98 19.14
CA THR A 424 13.98 21.39 18.73
C THR A 424 13.08 20.20 18.40
N ASP A 425 13.67 19.05 18.10
CA ASP A 425 12.92 17.83 17.83
C ASP A 425 12.45 17.18 19.15
N TYR A 426 11.16 16.83 19.21
CA TYR A 426 10.55 16.22 20.40
C TYR A 426 11.24 14.90 20.78
N TRP A 427 11.61 14.07 19.82
CA TRP A 427 12.24 12.77 20.09
C TRP A 427 13.66 12.95 20.63
N ASP A 428 14.38 13.97 20.17
CA ASP A 428 15.69 14.34 20.73
C ASP A 428 15.58 14.76 22.20
N VAL A 429 14.60 15.61 22.53
CA VAL A 429 14.36 16.04 23.92
C VAL A 429 13.90 14.88 24.80
N ALA A 430 13.01 14.01 24.30
CA ALA A 430 12.56 12.82 25.02
C ALA A 430 13.71 11.83 25.28
N THR A 431 14.60 11.64 24.31
CA THR A 431 15.82 10.84 24.48
C THR A 431 16.71 11.44 25.56
N PHE A 432 16.92 12.76 25.54
CA PHE A 432 17.70 13.46 26.56
C PHE A 432 17.11 13.27 27.96
N PHE A 433 15.79 13.36 28.08
CA PHE A 433 15.05 13.09 29.32
C PHE A 433 15.32 11.67 29.84
N GLU A 434 15.09 10.64 29.01
CA GLU A 434 15.26 9.23 29.39
C GLU A 434 16.70 8.92 29.83
N VAL A 435 17.71 9.42 29.08
CA VAL A 435 19.12 9.24 29.44
C VAL A 435 19.46 9.96 30.75
N SER A 436 18.91 11.16 30.99
CA SER A 436 19.12 11.89 32.23
C SER A 436 18.51 11.17 33.44
N VAL A 437 17.31 10.59 33.29
CA VAL A 437 16.68 9.75 34.32
C VAL A 437 17.50 8.49 34.59
N LEU A 438 18.01 7.83 33.54
CA LEU A 438 18.86 6.66 33.69
C LEU A 438 20.16 6.98 34.44
N ALA A 439 20.75 8.16 34.18
CA ALA A 439 21.93 8.67 34.85
C ALA A 439 21.65 9.32 36.22
N GLU A 440 20.39 9.32 36.68
CA GLU A 440 19.93 9.95 37.93
C GLU A 440 20.23 11.46 38.04
N ASP A 441 20.42 12.13 36.90
CA ASP A 441 20.53 13.59 36.81
C ASP A 441 19.12 14.20 36.70
N TYR A 442 18.39 14.16 37.81
CA TYR A 442 17.00 14.62 37.85
C TYR A 442 16.83 16.11 37.54
N ASN A 443 17.87 16.92 37.77
CA ASN A 443 17.85 18.33 37.39
C ASN A 443 17.77 18.49 35.87
N LYS A 444 18.61 17.76 35.12
CA LYS A 444 18.55 17.74 33.65
C LYS A 444 17.27 17.08 33.13
N ALA A 445 16.79 16.04 33.80
CA ALA A 445 15.52 15.42 33.45
C ALA A 445 14.35 16.41 33.58
N CYS A 446 14.26 17.19 34.66
CA CYS A 446 13.23 18.20 34.83
C CYS A 446 13.29 19.26 33.71
N LEU A 447 14.47 19.77 33.36
CA LEU A 447 14.62 20.74 32.27
C LEU A 447 14.15 20.18 30.91
N ALA A 448 14.45 18.92 30.63
CA ALA A 448 14.00 18.26 29.41
C ALA A 448 12.48 18.03 29.41
N ALA A 449 11.90 17.64 30.55
CA ALA A 449 10.46 17.47 30.71
C ALA A 449 9.70 18.80 30.53
N GLU A 450 10.21 19.91 31.10
CA GLU A 450 9.66 21.24 30.89
C GLU A 450 9.69 21.62 29.40
N LYS A 451 10.81 21.33 28.72
CA LYS A 451 10.96 21.63 27.29
C LYS A 451 10.04 20.80 26.40
N MET A 452 9.69 19.57 26.78
CA MET A 452 8.71 18.76 26.06
C MET A 452 7.27 19.28 26.18
N ALA A 453 6.97 20.03 27.24
CA ALA A 453 5.64 20.57 27.51
C ALA A 453 5.42 21.96 26.87
N MET A 454 6.50 22.62 26.44
CA MET A 454 6.49 23.86 25.65
C MET A 454 6.34 23.56 24.16
#